data_AF-A0A7H4Q160-F1
#
_entry.id   AF-A0A7H4Q160-F1
#
_cell.length_a   1.000
_cell.length_b   1.000
_cell.length_c   1.000
_cell.angle_alpha   90.00
_cell.angle_beta   90.00
_cell.angle_gamma   90.00
#
_symmetry.space_group_name_H-M   'P 1'
#
loop_
_entity.id
_entity.type
_entity.pdbx_description
1 polymer ?
#
loop_
_entity_poly.entity_id
_entity_poly.type
_entity_poly.pdbx_seq_one_letter_code
_entity_poly.pdbx_strand_id
1 'polypeptide(L)'
;MKICVRSPANAFVVLRGARDRGAVPLGGDVRIAVAGSPEYFERHAKPDTPDDLAAHDRPRYRFSTGSGIYRWGFTQPGDSRRVFEVETHGSLVSNDLRTMVKAVAQGVGPLH
;
A
#
# COMPACT_ATOMS: atom_id res chain seq x y z
N MET A 1 -15.35 -9.78 8.50
CA MET A 1 -14.50 -8.73 7.91
C MET A 1 -13.84 -9.31 6.67
N LYS A 2 -14.44 -9.12 5.47
CA LYS A 2 -13.87 -9.64 4.21
C LYS A 2 -12.81 -8.66 3.72
N ILE A 3 -11.55 -8.93 4.02
CA ILE A 3 -10.43 -8.21 3.40
C ILE A 3 -10.38 -8.68 1.95
N CYS A 4 -10.88 -7.85 1.03
CA CYS A 4 -10.94 -8.18 -0.40
C CYS A 4 -9.54 -7.98 -1.01
N VAL A 5 -8.62 -8.91 -0.77
CA VAL A 5 -7.35 -9.00 -1.51
C VAL A 5 -7.64 -9.75 -2.81
N ARG A 6 -8.32 -9.10 -3.77
CA ARG A 6 -8.44 -9.68 -5.10
C ARG A 6 -7.24 -9.24 -5.94
N SER A 7 -6.15 -9.98 -5.71
CA SER A 7 -5.04 -10.21 -6.64
C SER A 7 -5.60 -10.62 -8.01
N PRO A 8 -4.84 -10.38 -9.09
CA PRO A 8 -5.34 -10.27 -10.43
C PRO A 8 -6.47 -11.21 -10.86
N ALA A 9 -7.41 -10.63 -11.56
CA ALA A 9 -7.32 -9.26 -12.08
C ALA A 9 -7.77 -8.24 -11.00
N ASN A 10 -7.05 -7.23 -10.47
CA ASN A 10 -5.76 -6.55 -10.74
C ASN A 10 -5.23 -5.91 -9.43
N ALA A 11 -3.98 -6.21 -9.03
CA ALA A 11 -3.11 -5.43 -8.12
C ALA A 11 -1.83 -6.24 -7.87
N PHE A 12 -0.70 -5.80 -8.40
CA PHE A 12 0.61 -6.37 -8.09
C PHE A 12 1.46 -5.29 -7.41
N VAL A 13 1.93 -5.56 -6.19
CA VAL A 13 3.11 -4.90 -5.63
C VAL A 13 4.07 -5.99 -5.16
N VAL A 14 5.27 -6.03 -5.73
CA VAL A 14 6.30 -7.02 -5.41
C VAL A 14 7.50 -6.29 -4.83
N LEU A 15 7.61 -6.22 -3.51
CA LEU A 15 8.84 -5.78 -2.86
C LEU A 15 9.64 -7.03 -2.47
N ARG A 16 10.73 -7.34 -3.20
CA ARG A 16 11.69 -8.34 -2.74
C ARG A 16 12.48 -7.76 -1.57
N GLY A 17 12.30 -8.32 -0.38
CA GLY A 17 13.18 -8.08 0.75
C GLY A 17 14.61 -8.50 0.41
N ALA A 18 15.57 -7.61 0.69
CA ALA A 18 16.99 -7.91 0.52
C ALA A 18 17.38 -9.08 1.45
N ARG A 19 18.00 -10.12 0.88
CA ARG A 19 18.67 -11.15 1.68
C ARG A 19 19.97 -10.55 2.21
N ASP A 20 19.99 -10.26 3.51
CA ASP A 20 21.25 -9.97 4.19
C ASP A 20 22.06 -11.26 4.32
N ARG A 21 23.37 -11.21 4.01
CA ARG A 21 24.28 -12.36 4.09
C ARG A 21 24.63 -12.62 5.57
N GLY A 22 23.67 -13.16 6.30
CA GLY A 22 23.75 -13.40 7.75
C GLY A 22 22.38 -13.51 8.42
N ALA A 23 21.30 -13.13 7.73
CA ALA A 23 19.94 -13.27 8.24
C ALA A 23 19.34 -14.64 7.89
N VAL A 24 18.80 -15.32 8.90
CA VAL A 24 17.97 -16.52 8.69
C VAL A 24 16.55 -16.06 8.37
N PRO A 25 15.96 -16.48 7.24
CA PRO A 25 14.59 -16.08 6.88
C PRO A 25 13.59 -16.66 7.89
N LEU A 26 12.82 -15.79 8.56
CA LEU A 26 11.76 -16.18 9.49
C LEU A 26 10.48 -16.64 8.77
N GLY A 27 10.36 -16.39 7.46
CA GLY A 27 9.19 -16.73 6.66
C GLY A 27 9.45 -16.61 5.15
N GLY A 28 8.44 -16.95 4.36
CA GLY A 28 8.46 -16.81 2.90
C GLY A 28 8.40 -15.37 2.43
N ASP A 29 8.33 -15.18 1.11
CA ASP A 29 8.28 -13.85 0.50
C ASP A 29 7.05 -13.07 0.98
N VAL A 30 7.28 -11.88 1.56
CA VAL A 30 6.21 -10.95 1.95
C VAL A 30 5.76 -10.16 0.73
N ARG A 31 4.46 -10.16 0.45
CA ARG A 31 3.84 -9.32 -0.58
C ARG A 31 3.01 -8.26 0.10
N ILE A 32 3.26 -7.01 -0.26
CA ILE A 32 2.47 -5.86 0.17
C ILE A 32 1.40 -5.62 -0.90
N ALA A 33 0.22 -5.14 -0.53
CA ALA A 33 -0.87 -4.91 -1.47
C ALA A 33 -1.68 -3.69 -1.06
N VAL A 34 -2.24 -2.98 -2.05
CA VAL A 34 -3.16 -1.89 -1.80
C VAL A 34 -4.53 -2.45 -1.44
N ALA A 35 -5.08 -2.05 -0.30
CA ALA A 35 -6.37 -2.51 0.19
C ALA A 35 -7.26 -1.34 0.65
N GLY A 36 -8.54 -1.39 0.31
CA GLY A 36 -9.56 -0.42 0.71
C GLY A 36 -10.85 -1.12 1.14
N SER A 37 -11.76 -0.38 1.78
CA SER A 37 -13.10 -0.89 2.08
C SER A 37 -13.96 -1.01 0.81
N PRO A 38 -14.87 -2.00 0.74
CA PRO A 38 -15.79 -2.14 -0.38
C PRO A 38 -16.60 -0.86 -0.64
N GLU A 39 -17.13 -0.24 0.41
CA GLU A 39 -17.97 0.96 0.34
C GLU A 39 -17.21 2.15 -0.28
N TYR A 40 -15.89 2.22 -0.07
CA TYR A 40 -15.06 3.24 -0.70
C TYR A 40 -14.97 3.02 -2.22
N PHE A 41 -14.79 1.78 -2.67
CA PHE A 41 -14.70 1.43 -4.08
C PHE A 41 -16.04 1.34 -4.82
N GLU A 42 -17.16 1.43 -4.10
CA GLU A 42 -18.47 1.70 -4.70
C GLU A 42 -18.60 3.16 -5.14
N ARG A 43 -17.89 4.07 -4.45
CA ARG A 43 -17.91 5.51 -4.74
C ARG A 43 -16.74 5.97 -5.61
N HIS A 44 -15.63 5.23 -5.60
CA HIS A 44 -14.42 5.56 -6.34
C HIS A 44 -14.00 4.38 -7.22
N ALA A 45 -13.63 4.67 -8.47
CA ALA A 45 -13.11 3.67 -9.39
C ALA A 45 -11.91 2.95 -8.79
N LYS A 46 -11.80 1.64 -9.01
CA LYS A 46 -10.62 0.89 -8.52
C LYS A 46 -9.40 1.29 -9.34
N PRO A 47 -8.24 1.48 -8.71
CA PRO A 47 -7.01 1.80 -9.42
C PRO A 47 -6.52 0.57 -10.20
N ASP A 48 -6.26 0.73 -11.49
CA ASP A 48 -5.65 -0.32 -12.33
C ASP A 48 -4.12 -0.17 -12.38
N THR A 49 -3.64 1.05 -12.19
CA THR A 49 -2.22 1.41 -12.16
C THR A 49 -1.86 2.11 -10.84
N PRO A 50 -0.58 2.07 -10.42
CA PRO A 50 -0.14 2.82 -9.25
C PRO A 50 -0.38 4.34 -9.38
N ASP A 51 -0.32 4.90 -10.58
CA ASP A 51 -0.59 6.32 -10.83
C ASP A 51 -2.05 6.71 -10.55
N ASP A 52 -3.01 5.80 -10.77
CA ASP A 52 -4.43 6.04 -10.45
C ASP A 52 -4.64 6.31 -8.95
N LEU A 53 -3.72 5.86 -8.10
CA LEU A 53 -3.75 6.12 -6.67
C LEU A 53 -3.56 7.59 -6.31
N ALA A 54 -3.07 8.43 -7.22
CA ALA A 54 -3.01 9.87 -7.03
C ALA A 54 -4.40 10.51 -6.94
N ALA A 55 -5.43 9.88 -7.53
CA ALA A 55 -6.82 10.36 -7.51
C ALA A 55 -7.61 9.96 -6.25
N HIS A 56 -7.03 9.16 -5.37
CA HIS A 56 -7.69 8.66 -4.15
C HIS A 56 -7.24 9.42 -2.91
N ASP A 57 -8.18 9.71 -2.00
CA ASP A 57 -7.85 10.16 -0.66
C ASP A 57 -7.29 8.97 0.13
N ARG A 58 -6.04 9.05 0.58
CA ARG A 58 -5.33 7.91 1.17
C ARG A 58 -4.77 8.21 2.55
N PRO A 59 -4.89 7.28 3.51
CA PRO A 59 -4.13 7.36 4.74
C PRO A 59 -2.62 7.37 4.49
N ARG A 60 -1.91 8.37 5.03
CA ARG A 60 -0.46 8.55 4.92
C ARG A 60 0.23 8.13 6.21
N TYR A 61 1.18 7.21 6.10
CA TYR A 61 1.97 6.79 7.25
C TYR A 61 3.12 7.77 7.48
N ARG A 62 3.26 8.27 8.72
CA ARG A 62 4.42 9.05 9.14
C ARG A 62 5.34 8.17 9.97
N PHE A 63 6.62 8.15 9.66
CA PHE A 63 7.59 7.44 10.50
C PHE A 63 7.68 8.10 11.88
N SER A 64 7.64 7.28 12.94
CA SER A 64 7.77 7.75 14.33
C SER A 64 9.16 8.33 14.60
N THR A 65 10.18 7.83 13.90
CA THR A 65 11.54 8.35 13.92
C THR A 65 11.82 9.06 12.59
N GLY A 66 11.99 10.38 12.65
CA GLY A 66 12.20 11.24 11.47
C GLY A 66 10.98 12.10 11.09
N SER A 67 11.17 12.99 10.10
CA SER A 67 10.16 13.92 9.59
C SER A 67 9.46 13.43 8.31
N GLY A 68 9.76 12.21 7.85
CA GLY A 68 9.31 11.70 6.56
C GLY A 68 7.91 11.07 6.59
N ILE A 69 7.12 11.39 5.57
CA ILE A 69 5.94 10.61 5.18
C ILE A 69 6.41 9.44 4.32
N TYR A 70 5.89 8.24 4.59
CA TYR A 70 6.16 7.07 3.77
C TYR A 70 5.59 7.25 2.36
N ARG A 71 6.47 7.17 1.37
CA ARG A 71 6.12 7.16 -0.05
C ARG A 71 5.93 5.72 -0.49
N TRP A 72 4.86 5.44 -1.24
CA TRP A 72 4.56 4.08 -1.65
C TRP A 72 5.51 3.66 -2.77
N GLY A 73 6.28 2.61 -2.52
CA GLY A 73 7.21 2.04 -3.48
C GLY A 73 6.56 0.91 -4.28
N PHE A 74 6.60 1.02 -5.61
CA PHE A 74 6.05 0.05 -6.54
C PHE A 74 7.15 -0.51 -7.44
N THR A 75 6.93 -1.72 -7.94
CA THR A 75 7.78 -2.33 -8.98
C THR A 75 7.00 -2.47 -10.27
N GLN A 76 7.64 -2.21 -11.39
CA GLN A 76 7.05 -2.45 -12.71
C GLN A 76 6.70 -3.95 -12.87
N PRO A 77 5.51 -4.29 -13.38
CA PRO A 77 5.19 -5.66 -13.76
C PRO A 77 6.24 -6.21 -14.75
N GLY A 78 6.78 -7.39 -14.47
CA GLY A 78 7.82 -8.02 -15.30
C GLY A 78 9.25 -7.53 -15.04
N ASP A 79 9.44 -6.42 -14.32
CA ASP A 79 10.76 -5.91 -13.92
C ASP A 79 10.80 -5.50 -12.44
N SER A 80 11.05 -6.49 -11.59
CA SER A 80 11.21 -6.31 -10.15
C SER A 80 12.42 -5.45 -9.73
N ARG A 81 13.33 -5.09 -10.66
CA ARG A 81 14.46 -4.21 -10.37
C ARG A 81 14.10 -2.73 -10.53
N ARG A 82 13.04 -2.45 -11.28
CA ARG A 82 12.59 -1.07 -11.52
C ARG A 82 11.57 -0.67 -10.45
N VAL A 83 12.10 -0.11 -9.36
CA VAL A 83 11.31 0.49 -8.28
C VAL A 83 11.00 1.94 -8.63
N PHE A 84 9.76 2.36 -8.44
CA PHE A 84 9.35 3.76 -8.55
C PHE A 84 8.43 4.12 -7.39
N GLU A 85 8.45 5.39 -7.02
CA GLU A 85 7.61 5.90 -5.93
C GLU A 85 6.46 6.70 -6.50
N VAL A 86 5.26 6.49 -5.95
CA VAL A 86 4.10 7.32 -6.26
C VAL A 86 3.90 8.31 -5.12
N GLU A 87 3.88 9.60 -5.46
CA GLU A 87 3.48 10.62 -4.50
C GLU A 87 1.98 10.53 -4.22
N THR A 88 1.61 10.66 -2.95
CA THR A 88 0.26 10.39 -2.50
C THR A 88 -0.26 11.58 -1.70
N HIS A 89 -1.51 11.94 -1.95
CA HIS A 89 -2.23 12.94 -1.17
C HIS A 89 -3.25 12.24 -0.27
N GLY A 90 -3.55 12.86 0.87
CA GLY A 90 -4.27 12.17 1.93
C GLY A 90 -4.67 13.06 3.09
N SER A 91 -5.95 13.02 3.46
CA SER A 91 -6.50 13.78 4.58
C SER A 91 -6.06 13.22 5.95
N LEU A 92 -5.79 11.92 6.04
CA LEU A 92 -5.34 11.26 7.26
C LEU A 92 -3.82 11.06 7.27
N VAL A 93 -3.13 11.54 8.30
CA VAL A 93 -1.72 11.23 8.58
C VAL A 93 -1.65 10.57 9.95
N SER A 94 -1.04 9.38 10.03
CA SER A 94 -0.88 8.64 11.30
C SER A 94 0.46 7.90 11.31
N ASN A 95 1.00 7.67 12.51
CA ASN A 95 2.14 6.78 12.74
C ASN A 95 1.73 5.46 13.41
N ASP A 96 0.43 5.17 13.49
CA ASP A 96 -0.13 3.92 14.02
C ASP A 96 -0.91 3.16 12.95
N LEU A 97 -0.35 2.03 12.52
CA LEU A 97 -0.96 1.19 11.49
C LEU A 97 -2.33 0.63 11.90
N ARG A 98 -2.56 0.36 13.19
CA ARG A 98 -3.86 -0.16 13.67
C ARG A 98 -4.98 0.86 13.45
N THR A 99 -4.71 2.12 13.73
CA THR A 99 -5.61 3.25 13.45
C THR A 99 -5.86 3.39 11.97
N MET A 100 -4.81 3.29 11.14
CA MET A 100 -4.95 3.36 9.69
C MET A 100 -5.85 2.24 9.14
N VAL A 101 -5.65 0.98 9.57
CA VAL A 101 -6.50 -0.15 9.15
C VAL A 101 -7.96 0.07 9.55
N LYS A 102 -8.22 0.59 10.76
CA LYS A 102 -9.59 0.94 11.17
C LYS A 102 -10.19 2.03 10.29
N ALA A 103 -9.43 3.08 9.98
CA ALA A 103 -9.88 4.16 9.11
C ALA A 103 -10.22 3.66 7.70
N VAL A 104 -9.37 2.81 7.12
CA VAL A 104 -9.60 2.16 5.82
C VAL A 104 -10.91 1.37 5.84
N ALA A 105 -11.14 0.60 6.91
CA ALA A 105 -12.38 -0.17 7.10
C ALA A 105 -13.63 0.71 7.25
N GLN A 106 -13.48 1.99 7.59
CA GLN A 106 -14.57 2.97 7.67
C GLN A 106 -14.74 3.80 6.38
N GLY A 107 -13.99 3.51 5.31
CA GLY A 107 -14.15 4.21 4.04
C GLY A 107 -13.31 5.47 3.88
N VAL A 108 -12.26 5.65 4.68
CA VAL A 108 -11.34 6.80 4.56
C VAL A 108 -10.49 6.72 3.29
N GLY A 109 -10.28 5.51 2.74
CA GLY A 109 -9.55 5.30 1.50
C GLY A 109 -8.61 4.10 1.55
N PRO A 110 -7.85 3.83 0.48
CA PRO A 110 -6.99 2.67 0.39
C PRO A 110 -5.62 2.87 1.07
N LEU A 111 -5.06 1.78 1.61
CA LEU A 111 -3.77 1.68 2.29
C LEU A 111 -2.85 0.68 1.58
N HIS A 112 -1.53 0.92 1.63
CA HIS A 112 -0.45 0.04 1.16
C HIS A 112 0.42 -0.40 2.33
#